data_AF-A0A891T4P1-F1
#
_entry.id   AF-A0A891T4P1-F1
#
_cell.length_a   1.000
_cell.length_b   1.000
_cell.length_c   1.000
_cell.angle_alpha   90.00
_cell.angle_beta   90.00
_cell.angle_gamma   90.00
#
_symmetry.space_group_name_H-M   'P 1'
#
loop_
_entity.id
_entity.type
_entity.pdbx_description
1 polymer ?
#
loop_
_entity_poly.entity_id
_entity_poly.type
_entity_poly.pdbx_seq_one_letter_code
_entity_poly.pdbx_strand_id
1 'polypeptide(L)' 'MFDLSWLLLRLAALFTLGAFLVDIEIFVLVTGFLLLHINLGLRTIIGDYIHVKKVKLCLIVLTRISSIELTRYVLELLI' A
#
# COMPACT_ATOMS: atom_id res chain seq x y z
N MET A 1 -26.84 12.08 33.89
CA MET A 1 -27.67 13.00 33.06
C MET A 1 -27.07 13.01 31.66
N PHE A 2 -27.91 12.96 30.63
CA PHE A 2 -27.44 13.23 29.27
C PHE A 2 -27.31 14.75 29.14
N ASP A 3 -26.07 15.23 29.11
CA ASP A 3 -25.77 16.63 28.84
C ASP A 3 -24.95 16.76 27.56
N LEU A 4 -24.77 18.00 27.10
CA LEU A 4 -24.03 18.29 25.88
C LEU A 4 -22.59 17.77 25.94
N SER A 5 -21.95 17.81 27.12
CA SER A 5 -20.56 17.36 27.29
C SER A 5 -20.44 15.84 27.11
N TRP A 6 -21.39 15.07 27.63
CA TRP A 6 -21.47 13.63 27.45
C TRP A 6 -21.67 13.25 25.98
N LEU A 7 -22.52 13.99 25.25
CA LEU A 7 -22.76 13.75 23.82
C LEU A 7 -21.51 14.09 22.99
N LEU A 8 -20.89 15.24 23.26
CA LEU A 8 -19.68 15.69 22.56
C LEU A 8 -18.51 14.72 22.78
N LEU A 9 -18.35 14.17 23.97
CA LEU A 9 -17.30 13.17 24.25
C LEU A 9 -17.49 11.90 23.39
N ARG A 10 -18.73 11.43 23.25
CA ARG A 10 -19.05 10.25 22.42
C ARG A 10 -18.87 10.53 20.93
N LEU A 11 -19.29 11.70 20.46
CA LEU A 11 -19.06 12.11 19.08
C LEU A 11 -17.58 12.26 18.78
N ALA A 12 -16.79 12.83 19.70
CA ALA A 12 -15.35 12.93 19.56
C ALA A 12 -14.71 11.55 19.40
N ALA A 13 -15.08 10.58 20.25
CA ALA A 13 -14.59 9.20 20.12
C ALA A 13 -14.97 8.56 18.78
N LEU A 14 -16.22 8.77 18.32
CA LEU A 14 -16.70 8.27 17.02
C LEU A 14 -15.92 8.88 15.86
N PHE A 15 -15.71 10.19 15.86
CA PHE A 15 -14.98 10.89 14.79
C PHE A 15 -13.49 10.53 14.79
N THR A 16 -12.87 10.37 15.96
CA THR A 16 -11.47 9.92 16.04
C THR A 16 -11.31 8.52 15.47
N LEU A 17 -12.22 7.59 15.80
CA LEU A 17 -12.22 6.25 15.21
C LEU A 17 -12.44 6.31 13.68
N GLY A 18 -13.38 7.14 13.22
CA GLY A 18 -13.65 7.31 11.80
C GLY A 18 -12.44 7.86 11.04
N ALA A 19 -11.78 8.90 11.57
CA ALA A 19 -10.58 9.48 10.98
C ALA A 19 -9.44 8.46 10.92
N PHE A 20 -9.22 7.69 11.98
CA PHE A 20 -8.21 6.64 12.00
C PHE A 20 -8.43 5.57 10.91
N LEU A 21 -9.68 5.16 10.66
CA LEU A 21 -10.00 4.23 9.59
C LEU A 21 -9.74 4.83 8.20
N VAL A 22 -10.10 6.10 8.00
CA VAL A 22 -9.82 6.82 6.75
C VAL A 22 -8.30 6.95 6.51
N ASP A 23 -7.52 7.21 7.55
CA ASP A 23 -6.06 7.28 7.44
C ASP A 23 -5.46 5.94 6.99
N ILE A 24 -5.96 4.82 7.55
CA ILE A 24 -5.56 3.47 7.11
C ILE A 24 -5.95 3.22 5.66
N GLU A 25 -7.17 3.60 5.25
CA GLU A 25 -7.64 3.44 3.87
C GLU A 25 -6.75 4.21 2.89
N ILE A 26 -6.46 5.48 3.19
CA ILE A 26 -5.58 6.32 2.37
C ILE A 26 -4.18 5.69 2.30
N PHE A 27 -3.65 5.21 3.42
CA PHE A 27 -2.34 4.54 3.45
C PHE A 27 -2.30 3.31 2.53
N VAL A 28 -3.30 2.42 2.64
CA VAL A 28 -3.40 1.22 1.79
C VAL A 28 -3.57 1.58 0.32
N LEU A 29 -4.40 2.58 0.02
CA LEU A 29 -4.62 3.04 -1.35
C LEU A 29 -3.33 3.57 -1.99
N VAL A 30 -2.64 4.47 -1.31
CA VAL A 30 -1.41 5.11 -1.82
C VAL A 30 -0.29 4.09 -1.99
N THR A 31 -0.07 3.23 -0.99
CA THR A 31 0.97 2.19 -1.05
C THR A 31 0.66 1.15 -2.11
N GLY A 32 -0.59 0.69 -2.21
CA GLY A 32 -1.03 -0.23 -3.26
C GLY A 32 -0.84 0.35 -4.66
N PHE A 33 -1.21 1.61 -4.87
CA PHE A 33 -1.00 2.29 -6.15
C PHE A 33 0.49 2.43 -6.49
N LEU A 34 1.33 2.79 -5.52
CA LEU A 34 2.77 2.90 -5.70
C LEU A 34 3.40 1.56 -6.10
N LEU A 35 3.04 0.47 -5.40
CA LEU A 35 3.55 -0.87 -5.70
C LEU A 35 3.12 -1.32 -7.11
N LEU A 36 1.87 -1.05 -7.49
CA LEU A 36 1.38 -1.32 -8.84
C LEU A 36 2.17 -0.53 -9.89
N HIS A 37 2.35 0.77 -9.66
CA HIS A 37 3.09 1.66 -10.56
C HIS A 37 4.53 1.17 -10.77
N ILE A 38 5.23 0.82 -9.68
CA ILE A 38 6.59 0.28 -9.73
C ILE A 38 6.62 -1.04 -10.52
N ASN A 39 5.69 -1.96 -10.27
CA ASN A 39 5.67 -3.25 -10.96
C ASN A 39 5.48 -3.10 -12.47
N LEU A 40 4.54 -2.24 -12.88
CA LEU A 40 4.30 -1.93 -14.30
C LEU A 40 5.51 -1.25 -14.93
N GLY A 41 6.07 -0.23 -14.27
CA GLY A 41 7.26 0.49 -14.75
C GLY A 41 8.46 -0.44 -14.98
N LEU A 42 8.76 -1.31 -14.02
CA LEU A 42 9.85 -2.28 -14.15
C LEU A 42 9.60 -3.29 -15.28
N ARG A 43 8.36 -3.75 -15.46
CA ARG A 43 8.01 -4.63 -16.59
C ARG A 43 8.20 -3.96 -17.93
N THR A 44 7.85 -2.68 -18.04
CA THR A 44 8.09 -1.90 -19.27
C THR A 44 9.58 -1.75 -19.53
N ILE A 45 10.38 -1.37 -18.54
CA ILE A 45 11.85 -1.27 -18.67
C ILE A 45 12.47 -2.61 -19.10
N ILE A 46 12.10 -3.71 -18.46
CA ILE A 46 12.56 -5.05 -18.84
C ILE A 46 12.08 -5.41 -20.26
N GLY A 47 10.87 -4.99 -20.60
CA GLY A 47 10.26 -5.16 -21.93
C GLY A 47 11.09 -4.54 -23.04
N ASP A 48 11.48 -3.29 -22.82
CA ASP A 48 12.10 -2.41 -23.81
C ASP A 48 13.60 -2.65 -23.95
N TYR A 49 14.31 -2.87 -22.84
CA TYR A 49 15.77 -2.90 -22.82
C TYR A 49 16.40 -4.30 -22.79
N ILE A 50 15.65 -5.35 -22.42
CA ILE A 50 16.20 -6.70 -22.25
C ILE A 50 15.72 -7.64 -23.36
N HIS A 51 16.60 -7.89 -24.33
CA HIS A 51 16.29 -8.74 -25.49
C HIS A 51 16.70 -10.21 -25.31
N VAL A 52 17.59 -10.52 -24.36
CA VAL A 52 18.00 -11.90 -24.09
C VAL A 52 16.92 -12.59 -23.26
N LYS A 53 16.19 -13.53 -23.86
CA LYS A 53 15.01 -14.21 -23.27
C LYS A 53 15.26 -14.78 -21.87
N LYS A 54 16.42 -15.41 -21.64
CA LYS A 54 16.78 -16.00 -20.34
C LYS A 54 16.94 -14.94 -19.25
N VAL A 55 17.60 -13.82 -19.58
CA VAL A 55 17.79 -12.69 -18.67
C VAL A 55 16.46 -12.01 -18.39
N LYS A 56 15.64 -11.79 -19.43
CA LYS A 56 14.29 -11.23 -19.30
C LYS A 56 13.42 -12.04 -18.34
N LEU A 57 13.41 -13.36 -18.48
CA LEU A 57 12.66 -14.25 -17.59
C LEU A 57 13.16 -14.15 -16.13
N CYS A 58 14.48 -14.19 -15.92
CA CYS A 58 15.08 -14.05 -14.60
C CYS A 58 14.64 -12.73 -13.93
N LEU A 59 14.73 -11.61 -14.65
CA LEU A 59 14.32 -10.29 -14.14
C LEU A 59 12.81 -10.20 -13.85
N ILE A 60 11.96 -10.84 -14.65
CA ILE A 60 10.52 -10.90 -14.38
C ILE A 60 10.23 -11.70 -13.09
N VAL A 61 10.98 -12.76 -12.82
CA VAL A 61 10.86 -13.53 -11.57
C VAL A 61 11.33 -12.68 -10.39
N LEU A 62 12.49 -12.03 -10.50
CA LEU A 62 13.03 -11.17 -9.45
C LEU A 62 12.11 -9.99 -9.13
N THR A 63 11.50 -9.36 -10.14
CA THR A 63 10.52 -8.29 -9.91
C THR A 63 9.27 -8.77 -9.17
N ARG A 64 8.83 -10.02 -9.40
CA ARG A 64 7.75 -10.62 -8.60
C ARG A 64 8.16 -10.84 -7.15
N ILE A 65 9.32 -11.44 -6.91
CA ILE A 65 9.85 -11.66 -5.55
C ILE A 65 10.00 -10.32 -4.82
N SER A 66 10.60 -9.33 -5.46
CA SER A 66 10.76 -7.98 -4.91
C SER A 66 9.41 -7.32 -4.57
N SER A 67 8.39 -7.51 -5.40
CA SER A 67 7.05 -6.97 -5.12
C SER A 67 6.42 -7.62 -3.87
N ILE A 68 6.63 -8.92 -3.67
CA ILE A 68 6.17 -9.64 -2.48
C ILE A 68 6.89 -9.12 -1.24
N GLU A 69 8.22 -8.97 -1.30
CA GLU A 69 9.02 -8.43 -0.18
C GLU A 69 8.63 -7.00 0.16
N LEU A 70 8.45 -6.12 -0.83
CA LEU A 70 8.00 -4.75 -0.60
C LEU A 70 6.61 -4.70 0.04
N THR A 71 5.70 -5.58 -0.40
CA THR A 71 4.37 -5.68 0.21
C THR A 71 4.47 -6.14 1.66
N ARG A 72 5.32 -7.12 1.97
CA ARG A 72 5.59 -7.57 3.34
C ARG A 72 6.08 -6.41 4.22
N TYR A 73 7.05 -5.62 3.76
CA TYR A 73 7.55 -4.48 4.52
C TYR A 73 6.48 -3.39 4.74
N VAL A 74 5.60 -3.15 3.77
CA VAL A 74 4.46 -2.23 3.96
C VAL A 74 3.50 -2.75 5.03
N LEU A 75 3.23 -4.05 5.06
CA LEU A 75 2.38 -4.67 6.08
C LEU A 75 3.04 -4.66 7.46
N GLU A 76 4.36 -4.87 7.55
CA GLU A 76 5.12 -4.75 8.80
C GLU A 76 5.07 -3.34 9.38
N LEU A 77 4.86 -2.30 8.57
CA LEU A 77 4.70 -0.93 9.07
C LEU A 77 3.34 -0.70 9.74
N LEU A 78 2.36 -1.59 9.52
CA LEU A 78 1.01 -1.53 10.10
C LEU A 78 0.85 -2.38 11.37
N ILE A 79 1.83 -3.25 11.69
CA ILE A 79 1.79 -4.20 12.81
C ILE A 79 2.85 -3.82 13.84
#